data_AF-A0A1V5P7D5-F1
#
_entry.id   AF-A0A1V5P7D5-F1
#
_cell.length_a   1.000
_cell.length_b   1.000
_cell.length_c   1.000
_cell.angle_alpha   90.00
_cell.angle_beta   90.00
_cell.angle_gamma   90.00
#
_symmetry.space_group_name_H-M   'P 1'
#
loop_
_entity.id
_entity.type
_entity.pdbx_description
1 polymer ?
#
loop_
_entity_poly.entity_id
_entity_poly.type
_entity_poly.pdbx_seq_one_letter_code
_entity_poly.pdbx_strand_id
1 'polypeptide(L)' 'MIGSRTKVKSTRALVLKAGLKEKDFLRVHSPIGLEIGAQTPAEIAISIAAELIAHRAKLRMEP' A
#
# COMPACT_ATOMS: atom_id res chain seq x y z
N MET A 1 -3.20 -2.07 0.64
CA MET A 1 -3.96 -2.47 1.84
C MET A 1 -3.79 -1.43 2.95
N ILE A 2 -4.89 -1.05 3.62
CA ILE A 2 -4.84 -0.22 4.83
C ILE A 2 -4.47 -1.05 6.05
N GLY A 3 -3.46 -0.63 6.80
CA GLY A 3 -3.04 -1.26 8.05
C GLY A 3 -1.66 -0.83 8.52
N SER A 4 -1.38 -1.01 9.81
CA SER A 4 -0.04 -0.83 10.37
C SER A 4 0.96 -1.82 9.77
N ARG A 5 2.26 -1.52 9.87
CA ARG A 5 3.33 -2.43 9.41
C ARG A 5 3.20 -3.83 10.00
N THR A 6 2.80 -3.94 11.28
CA THR A 6 2.53 -5.21 11.95
C THR A 6 1.37 -5.96 11.28
N LYS A 7 0.25 -5.28 11.01
CA LYS A 7 -0.90 -5.90 10.32
C LYS A 7 -0.52 -6.38 8.92
N VAL A 8 0.25 -5.58 8.16
CA VAL A 8 0.76 -5.97 6.84
C VAL A 8 1.58 -7.25 6.91
N LYS A 9 2.50 -7.36 7.87
CA LYS A 9 3.32 -8.56 8.06
C LYS A 9 2.47 -9.80 8.37
N SER A 10 1.49 -9.68 9.27
CA SER A 10 0.58 -10.79 9.60
C SER A 10 -0.28 -11.18 8.42
N THR A 11 -0.84 -10.23 7.67
CA THR A 11 -1.62 -10.52 6.46
C THR A 11 -0.76 -11.20 5.39
N ARG A 12 0.48 -10.74 5.17
CA ARG A 12 1.42 -11.39 4.22
C ARG A 12 1.63 -12.86 4.57
N ALA A 13 1.88 -13.17 5.84
CA ALA A 13 2.05 -14.56 6.28
C ALA A 13 0.79 -15.41 6.04
N LEU A 14 -0.40 -14.87 6.29
CA LEU A 14 -1.67 -15.57 6.07
C LEU A 14 -1.92 -15.89 4.60
N VAL A 15 -1.71 -14.93 3.69
CA VAL A 15 -1.98 -15.15 2.25
C VAL A 15 -0.97 -16.11 1.61
N LEU A 16 0.30 -16.07 2.04
CA LEU A 16 1.31 -17.04 1.61
C LEU A 16 0.95 -18.44 2.09
N LYS A 17 0.49 -18.58 3.35
CA LYS A 17 -0.01 -19.86 3.89
C LYS A 17 -1.24 -20.37 3.13
N ALA A 18 -2.07 -19.46 2.61
CA ALA A 18 -3.22 -19.80 1.77
C ALA A 18 -2.87 -20.16 0.32
N GLY A 19 -1.57 -20.17 -0.04
CA GLY A 19 -1.10 -20.58 -1.36
C GLY A 19 -0.98 -19.45 -2.39
N LEU A 20 -1.17 -18.19 -2.01
CA LEU A 20 -0.82 -17.07 -2.89
C LEU A 20 0.70 -16.97 -3.05
N LYS A 21 1.15 -16.61 -4.25
CA LYS A 21 2.57 -16.41 -4.50
C LYS A 21 2.99 -15.05 -3.97
N GLU A 22 4.24 -14.94 -3.54
CA GLU A 22 4.84 -13.69 -3.08
C GLU A 22 4.67 -12.56 -4.12
N LYS A 23 4.90 -12.88 -5.40
CA LYS A 23 4.73 -11.93 -6.50
C LYS A 23 3.32 -11.32 -6.58
N ASP A 24 2.29 -12.06 -6.19
CA ASP A 24 0.92 -11.60 -6.25
C ASP A 24 0.64 -10.63 -5.09
N PHE A 25 1.22 -10.89 -3.93
CA PHE A 25 1.17 -9.96 -2.79
C PHE A 25 1.94 -8.68 -3.04
N LEU A 26 3.10 -8.75 -3.69
CA LEU A 26 3.93 -7.58 -4.02
C LEU A 26 3.25 -6.57 -4.96
N ARG A 27 2.19 -6.98 -5.67
CA ARG A 27 1.35 -6.08 -6.47
C ARG A 27 0.46 -5.16 -5.61
N VAL A 28 0.34 -5.42 -4.30
CA VAL A 28 -0.55 -4.68 -3.40
C VAL A 28 0.25 -3.68 -2.56
N HIS A 29 0.07 -2.39 -2.84
CA HIS A 29 0.64 -1.29 -2.06
C HIS A 29 0.23 -1.36 -0.58
N SER A 30 1.14 -1.72 0.32
CA SER A 30 0.82 -2.02 1.72
C SER A 30 2.01 -1.73 2.67
N PRO A 31 1.86 -0.87 3.69
CA PRO A 31 0.72 0.03 3.92
C PRO A 31 0.48 0.96 2.75
N ILE A 32 -0.79 1.25 2.45
CA ILE A 32 -1.15 2.27 1.46
C ILE A 32 -1.04 3.67 2.09
N GLY A 33 -0.61 4.64 1.30
CA GLY A 33 -0.39 6.03 1.65
C GLY A 33 1.10 6.42 1.63
N LEU A 34 1.38 7.68 1.29
CA LEU A 34 2.70 8.28 1.49
C LEU A 34 3.00 8.47 2.99
N GLU A 35 4.28 8.36 3.36
CA GLU A 35 4.74 8.52 4.74
C GLU A 35 4.74 10.00 5.17
N ILE A 36 3.56 10.52 5.54
CA ILE A 36 3.35 11.91 5.97
C ILE A 36 3.06 12.03 7.48
N GLY A 37 3.15 10.95 8.24
CA GLY A 37 2.81 10.93 9.67
C GLY A 37 1.31 11.02 9.98
N ALA A 38 0.46 10.62 9.02
CA ALA A 38 -1.01 10.67 9.15
C ALA A 38 -1.54 9.86 10.35
N GLN A 39 -2.43 10.46 11.14
CA GLN A 39 -3.08 9.83 12.29
C GLN A 39 -4.60 9.85 12.19
N THR A 40 -5.18 10.92 11.64
CA THR A 40 -6.62 11.06 11.47
C THR A 40 -7.10 10.45 10.15
N PRO A 41 -8.39 10.06 10.04
CA PRO A 41 -8.95 9.57 8.78
C PRO A 41 -8.76 10.55 7.60
N ALA A 42 -8.84 11.85 7.84
CA ALA A 42 -8.63 12.86 6.82
C ALA A 42 -7.17 12.89 6.32
N GLU A 43 -6.21 12.86 7.23
CA GLU A 43 -4.78 12.79 6.87
C GLU A 43 -4.46 11.48 6.13
N ILE A 44 -5.05 10.36 6.55
CA ILE A 44 -4.89 9.07 5.88
C ILE A 44 -5.46 9.14 4.46
N ALA A 45 -6.64 9.76 4.27
CA ALA A 45 -7.24 9.92 2.96
C ALA A 45 -6.35 10.75 2.01
N ILE A 46 -5.77 11.85 2.50
CA ILE A 46 -4.83 12.68 1.74
C ILE A 46 -3.56 11.89 1.39
N SER A 47 -2.98 11.16 2.34
CA SER A 47 -1.81 10.30 2.14
C SER A 47 -2.04 9.27 1.02
N ILE A 48 -3.22 8.63 1.02
CA ILE A 48 -3.62 7.65 -0.01
C ILE A 48 -3.82 8.33 -1.37
N ALA A 49 -4.57 9.44 -1.41
CA ALA A 49 -4.81 10.18 -2.66
C ALA A 49 -3.50 10.65 -3.30
N ALA A 50 -2.54 11.10 -2.49
CA ALA A 50 -1.22 11.50 -2.94
C ALA A 50 -0.43 10.33 -3.56
N GLU A 51 -0.45 9.14 -2.93
CA GLU A 51 0.20 7.95 -3.50
C GLU A 51 -0.42 7.56 -4.86
N LEU A 52 -1.74 7.61 -4.98
CA LEU A 52 -2.45 7.32 -6.24
C LEU A 52 -2.03 8.28 -7.36
N ILE A 53 -1.97 9.58 -7.06
CA ILE A 53 -1.53 10.60 -8.02
C ILE A 53 -0.08 10.36 -8.43
N ALA A 54 0.81 10.10 -7.46
CA ALA A 54 2.22 9.84 -7.71
C ALA A 54 2.43 8.60 -8.60
N HIS A 55 1.72 7.50 -8.32
CA HIS A 55 1.78 6.29 -9.14
C HIS A 55 1.30 6.55 -10.58
N ARG A 56 0.14 7.21 -10.75
CA ARG A 56 -0.38 7.59 -12.08
C ARG A 56 0.58 8.51 -12.84
N ALA A 57 1.20 9.47 -12.16
CA ALA A 57 2.14 10.39 -12.78
C ALA A 57 3.40 9.68 -13.28
N LYS A 58 3.96 8.75 -12.49
CA LYS A 58 5.10 7.92 -12.90
C LYS A 58 4.81 7.12 -14.17
N LEU A 59 3.64 6.49 -14.25
CA LEU A 59 3.22 5.74 -15.45
C LEU A 59 3.12 6.59 -16.73
N ARG A 60 2.98 7.92 -16.61
CA ARG A 60 2.98 8.84 -17.77
C ARG A 60 4.38 9.32 -18.16
N MET A 61 5.35 9.19 -17.26
CA MET A 61 6.72 9.66 -17.44
C MET A 61 7.65 8.55 -17.93
N GLU A 62 7.27 7.28 -17.76
CA GLU A 62 7.96 6.13 -18.35
C GLU A 62 7.55 6.03 -19.84
N PRO A 63 8.51 6.08 -20.80
CA PRO A 63 8.24 6.04 -22.24
C PRO A 63 7.73 4.69 -22.74
#